data_AF-S7WFP1-F1
#
_entry.id   AF-S7WFP1-F1
#
_cell.length_a   1.000
_cell.length_b   1.000
_cell.length_c   1.000
_cell.angle_alpha   90.00
_cell.angle_beta   90.00
_cell.angle_gamma   90.00
#
_symmetry.space_group_name_H-M   'P 1'
#
loop_
_entity.id
_entity.type
_entity.pdbx_description
1 polymer ?
#
loop_
_entity_poly.entity_id
_entity_poly.type
_entity_poly.pdbx_seq_one_letter_code
_entity_poly.pdbx_strand_id
1 'polypeptide(L)'
;MQDKVDKKNFHFLLENRVQRNSYISALDGRSRPISQKDRHSHGNALMRQLLQIEAISPGQIVDQIDDQFNRYNEGILLQVNSFTGEPLKAEALESSKTNIELRNIKKNLESNKLTATLFLPNADIPFLKEKISNYTNDVKSDKGRRQFNNDLFNSIQNIGLATFYSLWNDDFRVLPNNVDEKIWWEVWLPVENDRLYAVDQFLRICELLDIRISSPLEFPERTVFHIYCSRNELETTPNLLNIIAEIRRPKETTHFFSKMSSIEQNEWIKDLSNRLNKSADNPETPYICLVDGGVNLHPFLEPFLNESDLHTVNEAWGYNDEYGHATGLAGLALIGDFTDHLIHNNPVRINHRIESVKIISQKESNDSKLYGNLVREAIAIPEVTNPYRKRLYSMAVAAMDGRDRGRPSSWSAALDNAICDNLNNFKNPKLFIVCAGNIEPTQENYSNYPNSNQVNEIHDPAQAWNALTVGACTHKITINEAGTEYCVPVAKSGSLSPHSSTSLVWMNTQWPYKPDVVFEGGNISHDTKFGDFFDTESLSLLTLNHEPHIGKNFTITSQTSAASALCAKMAAEIMGQYPNYWPETIRALIVHSAEWTENMKKDFLGSDGKKSDYVKLLHHCGYGEPNLNNLSSMKST
;
A
#
# COMPACT_ATOMS: atom_id res chain seq x y z
N MET A 1 -5.77 -47.77 -41.30
CA MET A 1 -6.49 -46.48 -41.23
C MET A 1 -6.52 -46.12 -39.74
N GLN A 2 -5.48 -45.54 -39.16
CA GLN A 2 -4.91 -44.21 -39.33
C GLN A 2 -5.80 -43.13 -38.72
N ASP A 3 -5.56 -42.84 -37.43
CA ASP A 3 -5.85 -41.53 -36.85
C ASP A 3 -4.57 -41.00 -36.19
N LYS A 4 -4.29 -39.73 -36.49
CA LYS A 4 -3.02 -39.04 -36.28
C LYS A 4 -2.80 -38.74 -34.79
N VAL A 5 -1.62 -39.10 -34.29
CA VAL A 5 -1.06 -38.59 -33.04
C VAL A 5 -0.51 -37.18 -33.29
N ASP A 6 -1.07 -36.19 -32.60
CA ASP A 6 -0.58 -34.81 -32.61
C ASP A 6 0.59 -34.67 -31.61
N LYS A 7 1.82 -34.74 -32.13
CA LYS A 7 3.08 -34.68 -31.35
C LYS A 7 3.48 -33.23 -31.03
N LYS A 8 2.75 -32.53 -30.15
CA LYS A 8 3.20 -31.19 -29.71
C LYS A 8 2.96 -30.76 -28.26
N ASN A 9 2.51 -31.62 -27.35
CA ASN A 9 2.34 -31.27 -25.93
C ASN A 9 2.75 -32.42 -24.99
N PHE A 10 4.04 -32.76 -24.95
CA PHE A 10 4.61 -33.33 -23.74
C PHE A 10 5.11 -32.15 -22.90
N HIS A 11 5.05 -32.24 -21.57
CA HIS A 11 5.52 -31.27 -20.55
C HIS A 11 4.49 -30.32 -19.87
N PHE A 12 3.19 -30.40 -20.11
CA PHE A 12 2.21 -29.71 -19.25
C PHE A 12 1.19 -30.70 -18.69
N LEU A 13 1.23 -30.93 -17.38
CA LEU A 13 0.10 -31.51 -16.64
C LEU A 13 -0.78 -30.33 -16.19
N LEU A 14 -1.75 -29.98 -17.02
CA LEU A 14 -2.73 -28.94 -16.72
C LEU A 14 -3.80 -29.49 -15.76
N GLU A 15 -3.53 -29.43 -14.47
CA GLU A 15 -4.59 -29.38 -13.45
C GLU A 15 -4.83 -27.92 -13.07
N ASN A 16 -6.11 -27.51 -13.05
CA ASN A 16 -6.64 -26.14 -12.96
C ASN A 16 -6.52 -25.28 -14.23
N ARG A 17 -7.53 -25.42 -15.11
CA ARG A 17 -7.81 -24.42 -16.15
C ARG A 17 -8.48 -23.20 -15.50
N VAL A 18 -7.80 -22.05 -15.54
CA VAL A 18 -8.41 -20.76 -15.16
C VAL A 18 -9.41 -20.34 -16.23
N GLN A 19 -10.66 -20.12 -15.82
CA GLN A 19 -11.69 -19.57 -16.69
C GLN A 19 -11.53 -18.05 -16.76
N ARG A 20 -11.39 -17.53 -18.00
CA ARG A 20 -11.30 -16.09 -18.27
C ARG A 20 -12.64 -15.43 -17.93
N ASN A 21 -12.64 -14.47 -17.01
CA ASN A 21 -13.83 -13.66 -16.72
C ASN A 21 -13.61 -12.21 -17.15
N SER A 22 -14.54 -11.72 -17.98
CA SER A 22 -14.65 -10.32 -18.38
C SER A 22 -15.02 -9.46 -17.18
N TYR A 23 -14.49 -8.24 -17.13
CA TYR A 23 -14.99 -7.17 -16.27
C TYR A 23 -16.48 -6.95 -16.53
N ILE A 24 -17.29 -7.02 -15.48
CA ILE A 24 -18.72 -6.69 -15.50
C ILE A 24 -18.92 -5.58 -14.47
N SER A 25 -19.37 -4.43 -14.96
CA SER A 25 -19.85 -3.30 -14.17
C SER A 25 -20.80 -3.75 -13.04
N ALA A 26 -20.74 -3.11 -11.87
CA ALA A 26 -21.75 -3.30 -10.82
C ALA A 26 -23.17 -2.90 -11.29
N LEU A 27 -23.26 -2.17 -12.39
CA LEU A 27 -24.47 -1.97 -13.20
C LEU A 27 -24.45 -2.97 -14.36
N ASP A 28 -24.63 -4.24 -14.07
CA ASP A 28 -24.98 -5.20 -15.10
C ASP A 28 -26.44 -4.89 -15.48
N GLY A 29 -26.63 -4.14 -16.59
CA GLY A 29 -27.93 -3.72 -17.13
C GLY A 29 -28.86 -4.86 -17.56
N ARG A 30 -28.49 -6.11 -17.25
CA ARG A 30 -29.35 -7.28 -17.30
C ARG A 30 -29.40 -7.88 -15.90
N SER A 31 -30.50 -7.62 -15.18
CA SER A 31 -30.76 -8.25 -13.88
C SER A 31 -30.65 -9.78 -14.04
N ARG A 32 -29.61 -10.38 -13.46
CA ARG A 32 -29.54 -11.84 -13.38
C ARG A 32 -30.81 -12.33 -12.67
N PRO A 33 -31.53 -13.32 -13.22
CA PRO A 33 -32.77 -13.78 -12.64
C PRO A 33 -32.50 -14.37 -11.25
N ILE A 34 -33.27 -13.93 -10.27
CA ILE A 34 -33.24 -14.50 -8.92
C ILE A 34 -33.97 -15.84 -8.97
N SER A 35 -33.31 -16.89 -8.51
CA SER A 35 -33.87 -18.24 -8.53
C SER A 35 -35.11 -18.30 -7.63
N GLN A 36 -36.22 -18.87 -8.13
CA GLN A 36 -37.37 -19.12 -7.27
C GLN A 36 -37.03 -20.20 -6.24
N LYS A 37 -37.34 -19.93 -4.98
CA LYS A 37 -37.20 -20.89 -3.88
C LYS A 37 -38.56 -21.50 -3.55
N ASP A 38 -38.55 -22.67 -2.91
CA ASP A 38 -39.76 -23.19 -2.29
C ASP A 38 -40.15 -22.28 -1.11
N ARG A 39 -41.15 -21.43 -1.33
CA ARG A 39 -41.46 -20.31 -0.44
C ARG A 39 -41.87 -20.75 0.95
N HIS A 40 -42.56 -21.89 1.03
CA HIS A 40 -43.03 -22.40 2.31
C HIS A 40 -41.85 -22.87 3.16
N SER A 41 -40.93 -23.69 2.62
CA SER A 41 -39.74 -24.09 3.38
C SER A 41 -38.76 -22.93 3.64
N HIS A 42 -38.51 -22.10 2.62
CA HIS A 42 -37.56 -20.98 2.70
C HIS A 42 -38.05 -19.88 3.66
N GLY A 43 -39.31 -19.45 3.52
CA GLY A 43 -39.91 -18.44 4.38
C GLY A 43 -39.96 -18.88 5.84
N ASN A 44 -40.30 -20.14 6.12
CA ASN A 44 -40.24 -20.70 7.47
C ASN A 44 -38.79 -20.81 8.01
N ALA A 45 -37.79 -21.01 7.15
CA ALA A 45 -36.39 -20.98 7.57
C ALA A 45 -35.94 -19.57 7.96
N LEU A 46 -36.25 -18.56 7.13
CA LEU A 46 -35.96 -17.15 7.44
C LEU A 46 -36.70 -16.67 8.70
N MET A 47 -37.97 -17.05 8.86
CA MET A 47 -38.75 -16.73 10.06
C MET A 47 -38.11 -17.34 11.32
N ARG A 48 -37.69 -18.61 11.27
CA ARG A 48 -37.00 -19.24 12.40
C ARG A 48 -35.70 -18.54 12.76
N GLN A 49 -34.91 -18.13 11.77
CA GLN A 49 -33.68 -17.36 11.99
C GLN A 49 -33.99 -16.02 12.66
N LEU A 50 -34.99 -15.29 12.18
CA LEU A 50 -35.39 -14.01 12.78
C LEU A 50 -35.87 -14.17 14.22
N LEU A 51 -36.69 -15.19 14.51
CA LEU A 51 -37.17 -15.48 15.86
C LEU A 51 -36.03 -15.90 16.81
N GLN A 52 -35.02 -16.62 16.31
CA GLN A 52 -33.82 -16.95 17.08
C GLN A 52 -33.01 -15.69 17.42
N ILE A 53 -32.86 -14.79 16.45
CA ILE A 53 -32.16 -13.52 16.66
C ILE A 53 -32.90 -12.66 17.68
N GLU A 54 -34.23 -12.54 17.57
CA GLU A 54 -35.05 -11.81 18.54
C GLU A 54 -34.95 -12.41 19.95
N ALA A 55 -34.86 -13.74 20.09
CA ALA A 55 -34.72 -14.41 21.38
C ALA A 55 -33.32 -14.25 22.03
N ILE A 56 -32.28 -14.01 21.22
CA ILE A 56 -30.89 -13.86 21.68
C ILE A 56 -30.51 -12.37 21.81
N SER A 57 -31.24 -11.49 21.11
CA SER A 57 -31.07 -10.06 21.25
C SER A 57 -31.40 -9.66 22.69
N PRO A 58 -30.48 -8.98 23.39
CA PRO A 58 -30.68 -8.60 24.78
C PRO A 58 -31.76 -7.52 24.87
N GLY A 59 -33.02 -7.94 24.92
CA GLY A 59 -33.98 -7.23 25.74
C GLY A 59 -33.55 -7.42 27.19
N GLN A 60 -33.25 -6.31 27.89
CA GLN A 60 -33.03 -6.21 29.35
C GLN A 60 -31.59 -6.35 29.88
N ILE A 61 -30.65 -5.52 29.42
CA ILE A 61 -29.57 -5.03 30.32
C ILE A 61 -29.38 -3.53 30.12
N VAL A 62 -30.35 -2.71 30.52
CA VAL A 62 -30.12 -1.33 30.97
C VAL A 62 -31.30 -0.92 31.87
N ASP A 63 -31.21 -1.22 33.17
CA ASP A 63 -32.06 -0.57 34.18
C ASP A 63 -31.38 0.71 34.75
N GLN A 64 -30.28 1.19 34.14
CA GLN A 64 -29.48 2.30 34.70
C GLN A 64 -28.76 3.20 33.68
N ILE A 65 -29.30 3.42 32.49
CA ILE A 65 -28.89 4.57 31.64
C ILE A 65 -30.18 5.28 31.25
N ASP A 66 -30.28 6.56 31.62
CA ASP A 66 -31.39 7.48 31.38
C ASP A 66 -32.11 7.27 30.03
N ASP A 67 -33.40 7.61 29.99
CA ASP A 67 -34.33 7.70 28.83
C ASP A 67 -33.80 8.48 27.59
N GLN A 68 -32.52 8.88 27.57
CA GLN A 68 -31.88 9.82 26.63
C GLN A 68 -31.17 9.17 25.43
N PHE A 69 -31.13 7.83 25.30
CA PHE A 69 -30.39 7.10 24.23
C PHE A 69 -31.28 6.28 23.26
N ASN A 70 -32.51 6.74 23.04
CA ASN A 70 -33.65 5.87 22.73
C ASN A 70 -33.58 5.08 21.39
N ARG A 71 -33.02 5.63 20.30
CA ARG A 71 -33.17 5.00 18.97
C ARG A 71 -32.20 3.84 18.70
N TYR A 72 -30.92 3.98 19.04
CA TYR A 72 -29.90 2.97 18.70
C TYR A 72 -29.70 1.90 19.79
N ASN A 73 -30.23 2.14 20.99
CA ASN A 73 -30.32 1.15 22.06
C ASN A 73 -31.52 0.20 21.88
N GLU A 74 -32.51 0.57 21.05
CA GLU A 74 -33.73 -0.21 20.81
C GLU A 74 -33.74 -0.85 19.40
N GLY A 75 -32.65 -1.51 19.00
CA GLY A 75 -32.60 -2.19 17.71
C GLY A 75 -31.50 -3.23 17.57
N ILE A 76 -31.58 -3.99 16.48
CA ILE A 76 -30.74 -5.14 16.18
C ILE A 76 -29.99 -4.88 14.87
N LEU A 77 -28.67 -5.03 14.88
CA LEU A 77 -27.89 -5.08 13.66
C LEU A 77 -28.01 -6.48 13.02
N LEU A 78 -28.65 -6.55 11.86
CA LEU A 78 -28.86 -7.78 11.09
C LEU A 78 -27.85 -7.89 9.95
N GLN A 79 -27.38 -9.11 9.71
CA GLN A 79 -26.66 -9.48 8.51
C GLN A 79 -27.55 -10.34 7.63
N VAL A 80 -27.67 -10.01 6.36
CA VAL A 80 -28.34 -10.85 5.35
C VAL A 80 -27.37 -11.23 4.25
N ASN A 81 -27.30 -12.52 3.95
CA ASN A 81 -26.38 -13.05 2.95
C ASN A 81 -27.14 -13.52 1.71
N SER A 82 -26.58 -13.29 0.53
CA SER A 82 -27.10 -13.80 -0.73
C SER A 82 -26.67 -15.25 -0.99
N PHE A 83 -27.35 -15.89 -1.93
CA PHE A 83 -26.84 -17.12 -2.53
C PHE A 83 -25.60 -16.82 -3.39
N THR A 84 -24.69 -17.79 -3.49
CA THR A 84 -23.49 -17.68 -4.32
C THR A 84 -23.82 -17.32 -5.76
N GLY A 85 -23.29 -16.18 -6.22
CA GLY A 85 -23.47 -15.67 -7.58
C GLY A 85 -24.83 -15.05 -7.90
N GLU A 86 -25.76 -14.98 -6.94
CA GLU A 86 -27.07 -14.32 -7.07
C GLU A 86 -27.01 -12.87 -6.55
N PRO A 87 -27.77 -11.94 -7.16
CA PRO A 87 -27.89 -10.57 -6.64
C PRO A 87 -28.61 -10.56 -5.29
N LEU A 88 -28.39 -9.52 -4.49
CA LEU A 88 -29.09 -9.27 -3.22
C LEU A 88 -29.93 -8.01 -3.37
N LYS A 89 -31.23 -8.07 -3.08
CA LYS A 89 -32.13 -6.90 -3.16
C LYS A 89 -32.43 -6.31 -1.78
N ALA A 90 -31.40 -6.16 -0.94
CA ALA A 90 -31.56 -5.73 0.45
C ALA A 90 -32.16 -4.32 0.58
N GLU A 91 -32.00 -3.47 -0.43
CA GLU A 91 -32.55 -2.11 -0.49
C GLU A 91 -34.09 -2.11 -0.44
N ALA A 92 -34.74 -3.21 -0.85
CA ALA A 92 -36.20 -3.34 -0.76
C ALA A 92 -36.73 -3.51 0.68
N LEU A 93 -35.84 -3.67 1.67
CA LEU A 93 -36.18 -3.62 3.09
C LEU A 93 -36.30 -2.20 3.62
N GLU A 94 -35.65 -1.23 2.98
CA GLU A 94 -35.82 0.18 3.31
C GLU A 94 -37.18 0.67 2.79
N SER A 95 -37.92 1.35 3.66
CA SER A 95 -39.23 1.91 3.33
C SER A 95 -39.43 3.23 4.05
N SER A 96 -40.06 4.21 3.40
CA SER A 96 -40.45 5.46 4.06
C SER A 96 -41.45 5.29 5.21
N LYS A 97 -41.95 4.07 5.45
CA LYS A 97 -42.86 3.71 6.54
C LYS A 97 -42.17 3.07 7.75
N THR A 98 -40.89 2.75 7.64
CA THR A 98 -40.11 2.03 8.66
C THR A 98 -38.78 2.74 8.88
N ASN A 99 -38.15 2.52 10.02
CA ASN A 99 -36.82 3.04 10.31
C ASN A 99 -35.73 1.95 10.11
N ILE A 100 -36.00 0.96 9.25
CA ILE A 100 -35.01 -0.05 8.81
C ILE A 100 -34.01 0.61 7.87
N GLU A 101 -32.72 0.45 8.17
CA GLU A 101 -31.66 1.16 7.46
C GLU A 101 -30.57 0.22 6.99
N LEU A 102 -30.16 0.37 5.74
CA LEU A 102 -29.03 -0.32 5.16
C LEU A 102 -27.72 0.39 5.56
N ARG A 103 -26.89 -0.29 6.33
CA ARG A 103 -25.58 0.21 6.77
C ARG A 103 -24.54 0.09 5.67
N ASN A 104 -24.38 -1.12 5.13
CA ASN A 104 -23.41 -1.43 4.08
C ASN A 104 -23.82 -2.65 3.25
N ILE A 105 -23.24 -2.79 2.05
CA ILE A 105 -23.28 -4.00 1.23
C ILE A 105 -21.85 -4.35 0.82
N LYS A 106 -21.47 -5.60 1.04
CA LYS A 106 -20.15 -6.16 0.72
C LYS A 106 -20.26 -7.33 -0.24
N LYS A 107 -19.24 -7.51 -1.06
CA LYS A 107 -19.08 -8.71 -1.90
C LYS A 107 -17.87 -9.51 -1.44
N ASN A 108 -18.09 -10.75 -1.04
CA ASN A 108 -17.00 -11.70 -0.84
C ASN A 108 -16.56 -12.23 -2.21
N LEU A 109 -15.31 -11.95 -2.60
CA LEU A 109 -14.77 -12.30 -3.92
C LEU A 109 -14.51 -13.82 -4.07
N GLU A 110 -14.16 -14.52 -2.99
CA GLU A 110 -13.89 -15.96 -3.01
C GLU A 110 -15.18 -16.76 -3.11
N SER A 111 -16.16 -16.46 -2.26
CA SER A 111 -17.45 -17.17 -2.24
C SER A 111 -18.44 -16.62 -3.27
N ASN A 112 -18.13 -15.48 -3.90
CA ASN A 112 -19.00 -14.70 -4.78
C ASN A 112 -20.39 -14.45 -4.17
N LYS A 113 -20.44 -14.16 -2.86
CA LYS A 113 -21.68 -13.84 -2.13
C LYS A 113 -21.74 -12.35 -1.82
N LEU A 114 -22.95 -11.81 -1.79
CA LEU A 114 -23.22 -10.47 -1.29
C LEU A 114 -23.72 -10.57 0.15
N THR A 115 -23.27 -9.64 0.98
CA THR A 115 -23.65 -9.54 2.39
C THR A 115 -24.09 -8.11 2.64
N ALA A 116 -25.31 -7.92 3.13
CA ALA A 116 -25.81 -6.62 3.54
C ALA A 116 -25.95 -6.57 5.06
N THR A 117 -25.61 -5.43 5.64
CA THR A 117 -25.78 -5.14 7.07
C THR A 117 -26.89 -4.11 7.22
N LEU A 118 -27.87 -4.39 8.07
CA LEU A 118 -29.06 -3.57 8.27
C LEU A 118 -29.23 -3.26 9.75
N PHE A 119 -29.64 -2.06 10.11
CA PHE A 119 -30.17 -1.76 11.43
C PHE A 119 -31.69 -1.96 11.42
N LEU A 120 -32.19 -2.83 12.32
CA LEU A 120 -33.61 -3.12 12.50
C LEU A 120 -34.07 -2.63 13.88
N PRO A 121 -34.80 -1.51 13.96
CA PRO A 121 -35.42 -1.08 15.20
C PRO A 121 -36.39 -2.13 15.75
N ASN A 122 -36.48 -2.25 17.08
CA ASN A 122 -37.36 -3.20 17.77
C ASN A 122 -38.84 -3.01 17.36
N ALA A 123 -39.26 -1.76 17.20
CA ALA A 123 -40.61 -1.41 16.76
C ALA A 123 -40.95 -1.91 15.34
N ASP A 124 -39.94 -2.14 14.49
CA ASP A 124 -40.09 -2.60 13.10
C ASP A 124 -39.91 -4.12 12.93
N ILE A 125 -39.56 -4.86 14.00
CA ILE A 125 -39.50 -6.34 13.97
C ILE A 125 -40.83 -6.96 13.52
N PRO A 126 -42.01 -6.53 14.01
CA PRO A 126 -43.30 -7.05 13.54
C PRO A 126 -43.51 -6.85 12.03
N PHE A 127 -43.04 -5.73 11.47
CA PHE A 127 -43.14 -5.45 10.04
C PHE A 127 -42.30 -6.44 9.21
N LEU A 128 -41.07 -6.73 9.64
CA LEU A 128 -40.24 -7.72 8.95
C LEU A 128 -40.84 -9.13 9.03
N LYS A 129 -41.41 -9.51 10.19
CA LYS A 129 -42.14 -10.77 10.36
C LYS A 129 -43.34 -10.85 9.41
N GLU A 130 -44.13 -9.78 9.31
CA GLU A 130 -45.27 -9.72 8.38
C GLU A 130 -44.81 -9.90 6.93
N LYS A 131 -43.71 -9.24 6.52
CA LYS A 131 -43.13 -9.37 5.17
C LYS A 131 -42.71 -10.81 4.86
N ILE A 132 -42.04 -11.50 5.80
CA ILE A 132 -41.65 -12.90 5.65
C ILE A 132 -42.89 -13.81 5.59
N SER A 133 -43.90 -13.55 6.41
CA SER A 133 -45.17 -14.29 6.40
C SER A 133 -45.91 -14.14 5.07
N ASN A 134 -45.99 -12.92 4.53
CA ASN A 134 -46.59 -12.63 3.23
C ASN A 134 -45.86 -13.34 2.08
N TYR A 135 -44.52 -13.44 2.16
CA TYR A 135 -43.72 -14.23 1.23
C TYR A 135 -44.00 -15.74 1.33
N THR A 136 -44.06 -16.26 2.56
CA THR A 136 -44.32 -17.68 2.85
C THR A 136 -45.67 -18.13 2.31
N ASN A 137 -46.71 -17.28 2.46
CA ASN A 137 -48.09 -17.56 2.11
C ASN A 137 -48.51 -17.12 0.68
N ASP A 138 -47.57 -16.64 -0.15
CA ASP A 138 -47.84 -16.07 -1.49
C ASP A 138 -49.00 -15.04 -1.51
N VAL A 139 -49.01 -14.12 -0.55
CA VAL A 139 -50.05 -13.09 -0.46
C VAL A 139 -50.00 -12.18 -1.70
N LYS A 140 -51.15 -12.06 -2.38
CA LYS A 140 -51.31 -11.22 -3.58
C LYS A 140 -51.86 -9.85 -3.19
N SER A 141 -51.46 -8.81 -3.92
CA SER A 141 -52.06 -7.48 -3.79
C SER A 141 -53.47 -7.43 -4.39
N ASP A 142 -54.24 -6.40 -4.03
CA ASP A 142 -55.61 -6.15 -4.52
C ASP A 142 -55.75 -6.08 -6.05
N LYS A 143 -54.64 -5.89 -6.78
CA LYS A 143 -54.57 -5.87 -8.25
C LYS A 143 -54.16 -7.23 -8.86
N GLY A 144 -54.18 -8.32 -8.09
CA GLY A 144 -53.81 -9.67 -8.55
C GLY A 144 -52.32 -9.87 -8.83
N ARG A 145 -51.48 -8.83 -8.67
CA ARG A 145 -50.02 -8.92 -8.75
C ARG A 145 -49.46 -9.39 -7.41
N ARG A 146 -48.50 -10.31 -7.45
CA ARG A 146 -47.75 -10.77 -6.28
C ARG A 146 -47.15 -9.56 -5.55
N GLN A 147 -47.19 -9.54 -4.21
CA GLN A 147 -46.55 -8.46 -3.45
C GLN A 147 -45.05 -8.37 -3.79
N PHE A 148 -44.54 -7.14 -3.79
CA PHE A 148 -43.20 -6.70 -4.24
C PHE A 148 -41.98 -7.35 -3.53
N ASN A 149 -42.17 -8.33 -2.63
CA ASN A 149 -41.09 -8.86 -1.78
C ASN A 149 -40.56 -10.24 -2.22
N ASN A 150 -41.09 -10.83 -3.31
CA ASN A 150 -40.64 -12.15 -3.76
C ASN A 150 -39.17 -12.18 -4.15
N ASP A 151 -38.74 -11.20 -4.94
CA ASP A 151 -37.34 -11.12 -5.36
C ASP A 151 -36.42 -10.84 -4.16
N LEU A 152 -36.87 -10.00 -3.22
CA LEU A 152 -36.16 -9.72 -1.97
C LEU A 152 -35.87 -11.02 -1.20
N PHE A 153 -36.90 -11.76 -0.79
CA PHE A 153 -36.69 -12.96 0.03
C PHE A 153 -36.07 -14.13 -0.73
N ASN A 154 -36.31 -14.26 -2.04
CA ASN A 154 -35.60 -15.25 -2.85
C ASN A 154 -34.10 -14.94 -2.98
N SER A 155 -33.71 -13.66 -2.87
CA SER A 155 -32.29 -13.25 -2.90
C SER A 155 -31.56 -13.50 -1.58
N ILE A 156 -32.29 -13.60 -0.46
CA ILE A 156 -31.73 -13.80 0.88
C ILE A 156 -31.59 -15.30 1.14
N GLN A 157 -30.35 -15.77 1.33
CA GLN A 157 -30.03 -17.13 1.74
C GLN A 157 -30.28 -17.33 3.24
N ASN A 158 -29.81 -16.40 4.07
CA ASN A 158 -29.98 -16.45 5.52
C ASN A 158 -29.95 -15.05 6.14
N ILE A 159 -30.49 -14.98 7.36
CA ILE A 159 -30.44 -13.82 8.25
C ILE A 159 -29.67 -14.23 9.51
N GLY A 160 -28.77 -13.38 9.97
CA GLY A 160 -27.97 -13.55 11.19
C GLY A 160 -27.83 -12.25 11.96
N LEU A 161 -27.29 -12.33 13.19
CA LEU A 161 -26.79 -11.17 13.90
C LEU A 161 -25.53 -10.66 13.19
N ALA A 162 -25.48 -9.36 12.95
CA ALA A 162 -24.27 -8.74 12.48
C ALA A 162 -23.26 -8.65 13.62
N THR A 163 -21.99 -8.81 13.26
CA THR A 163 -20.84 -8.73 14.17
C THR A 163 -19.94 -7.59 13.73
N PHE A 164 -18.85 -7.34 14.47
CA PHE A 164 -17.77 -6.46 14.01
C PHE A 164 -17.38 -6.76 12.54
N TYR A 165 -17.25 -8.03 12.15
CA TYR A 165 -16.89 -8.43 10.79
C TYR A 165 -17.94 -8.06 9.73
N SER A 166 -19.19 -7.86 10.13
CA SER A 166 -20.25 -7.35 9.25
C SER A 166 -20.07 -5.86 8.97
N LEU A 167 -19.43 -5.11 9.87
CA LEU A 167 -19.11 -3.69 9.71
C LEU A 167 -17.71 -3.43 9.16
N TRP A 168 -16.77 -4.35 9.36
CA TRP A 168 -15.41 -4.27 8.81
C TRP A 168 -15.42 -4.20 7.28
N ASN A 169 -14.86 -3.13 6.71
CA ASN A 169 -14.90 -2.84 5.28
C ASN A 169 -13.50 -2.63 4.67
N ASP A 170 -12.50 -3.31 5.22
CA ASP A 170 -11.12 -3.33 4.71
C ASP A 170 -10.63 -4.78 4.51
N ASP A 171 -9.40 -4.95 4.03
CA ASP A 171 -8.78 -6.27 3.88
C ASP A 171 -8.61 -6.96 5.25
N PHE A 172 -8.96 -8.25 5.36
CA PHE A 172 -8.78 -8.99 6.62
C PHE A 172 -7.31 -9.12 7.03
N ARG A 173 -6.37 -8.96 6.11
CA ARG A 173 -4.92 -8.96 6.40
C ARG A 173 -4.47 -7.75 7.21
N VAL A 174 -5.21 -6.64 7.15
CA VAL A 174 -4.88 -5.42 7.92
C VAL A 174 -5.66 -5.33 9.25
N LEU A 175 -6.51 -6.31 9.53
CA LEU A 175 -7.22 -6.41 10.80
C LEU A 175 -6.25 -6.93 11.89
N PRO A 176 -6.13 -6.28 13.07
CA PRO A 176 -5.29 -6.77 14.15
C PRO A 176 -5.69 -8.18 14.61
N ASN A 177 -4.69 -9.02 14.82
CA ASN A 177 -4.87 -10.38 15.32
C ASN A 177 -5.20 -10.40 16.82
N ASN A 178 -4.66 -9.45 17.59
CA ASN A 178 -4.92 -9.32 19.02
C ASN A 178 -6.19 -8.47 19.24
N VAL A 179 -7.18 -9.05 19.91
CA VAL A 179 -8.49 -8.42 20.12
C VAL A 179 -8.46 -7.31 21.16
N ASP A 180 -7.51 -7.38 22.09
CA ASP A 180 -7.33 -6.41 23.19
C ASP A 180 -6.34 -5.28 22.83
N GLU A 181 -5.75 -5.33 21.63
CA GLU A 181 -4.84 -4.29 21.14
C GLU A 181 -5.62 -3.01 20.85
N LYS A 182 -5.26 -1.90 21.52
CA LYS A 182 -5.82 -0.58 21.23
C LYS A 182 -5.14 0.06 20.03
N ILE A 183 -5.94 0.37 19.02
CA ILE A 183 -5.50 1.04 17.79
C ILE A 183 -6.48 2.15 17.43
N TRP A 184 -6.08 3.04 16.52
CA TRP A 184 -7.02 3.92 15.85
C TRP A 184 -7.85 3.14 14.82
N TRP A 185 -9.16 3.36 14.80
CA TRP A 185 -10.13 2.84 13.84
C TRP A 185 -10.77 3.99 13.10
N GLU A 186 -10.97 3.87 11.80
CA GLU A 186 -11.81 4.79 11.04
C GLU A 186 -13.24 4.27 11.06
N VAL A 187 -14.15 5.03 11.67
CA VAL A 187 -15.55 4.65 11.84
C VAL A 187 -16.44 5.60 11.07
N TRP A 188 -17.32 5.02 10.26
CA TRP A 188 -18.23 5.74 9.39
C TRP A 188 -19.62 5.68 10.00
N LEU A 189 -20.13 6.83 10.40
CA LEU A 189 -21.47 6.97 10.94
C LEU A 189 -22.45 7.33 9.81
N PRO A 190 -23.66 6.74 9.82
CA PRO A 190 -24.77 7.22 9.01
C PRO A 190 -25.31 8.52 9.62
N VAL A 191 -25.50 9.54 8.78
CA VAL A 191 -26.05 10.84 9.24
C VAL A 191 -27.55 10.98 9.03
N GLU A 192 -28.16 9.99 8.34
CA GLU A 192 -29.60 9.86 8.13
C GLU A 192 -30.28 11.21 7.78
N ASN A 193 -31.40 11.53 8.45
CA ASN A 193 -32.10 12.82 8.35
C ASN A 193 -31.67 13.83 9.43
N ASP A 194 -30.84 13.43 10.38
CA ASP A 194 -30.41 14.26 11.52
C ASP A 194 -28.96 13.93 11.93
N ARG A 195 -28.01 14.58 11.24
CA ARG A 195 -26.57 14.45 11.49
C ARG A 195 -26.21 14.77 12.93
N LEU A 196 -26.79 15.84 13.48
CA LEU A 196 -26.44 16.34 14.81
C LEU A 196 -26.82 15.32 15.87
N TYR A 197 -27.99 14.70 15.74
CA TYR A 197 -28.40 13.63 16.63
C TYR A 197 -27.47 12.41 16.56
N ALA A 198 -27.17 11.90 15.35
CA ALA A 198 -26.30 10.73 15.19
C ALA A 198 -24.89 10.96 15.77
N VAL A 199 -24.32 12.15 15.55
CA VAL A 199 -23.01 12.54 16.08
C VAL A 199 -23.04 12.72 17.60
N ASP A 200 -24.04 13.41 18.16
CA ASP A 200 -24.16 13.61 19.62
C ASP A 200 -24.28 12.27 20.36
N GLN A 201 -25.09 11.34 19.86
CA GLN A 201 -25.25 10.01 20.45
C GLN A 201 -23.94 9.22 20.42
N PHE A 202 -23.23 9.25 19.29
CA PHE A 202 -21.93 8.58 19.16
C PHE A 202 -20.89 9.15 20.14
N LEU A 203 -20.78 10.49 20.22
CA LEU A 203 -19.84 11.16 21.12
C LEU A 203 -20.09 10.81 22.59
N ARG A 204 -21.35 10.78 23.02
CA ARG A 204 -21.72 10.39 24.39
C ARG A 204 -21.33 8.95 24.73
N ILE A 205 -21.52 8.01 23.79
CA ILE A 205 -21.12 6.61 24.00
C ILE A 205 -19.60 6.51 24.09
N CYS A 206 -18.86 7.21 23.22
CA CYS A 206 -17.40 7.25 23.31
C CYS A 206 -16.92 7.85 24.64
N GLU A 207 -17.57 8.91 25.14
CA GLU A 207 -17.27 9.53 26.44
C GLU A 207 -17.52 8.56 27.61
N LEU A 208 -18.66 7.85 27.61
CA LEU A 208 -18.99 6.85 28.63
C LEU A 208 -17.99 5.69 28.70
N LEU A 209 -17.37 5.36 27.57
CA LEU A 209 -16.41 4.27 27.43
C LEU A 209 -14.95 4.71 27.52
N ASP A 210 -14.69 6.00 27.77
CA ASP A 210 -13.35 6.59 27.77
C ASP A 210 -12.58 6.31 26.45
N ILE A 211 -13.30 6.31 25.32
CA ILE A 211 -12.73 6.13 23.98
C ILE A 211 -12.27 7.49 23.46
N ARG A 212 -10.97 7.60 23.13
CA ARG A 212 -10.43 8.82 22.50
C ARG A 212 -10.94 8.93 21.06
N ILE A 213 -11.24 10.15 20.64
CA ILE A 213 -11.88 10.43 19.35
C ILE A 213 -11.23 11.65 18.67
N SER A 214 -11.17 11.63 17.34
CA SER A 214 -10.73 12.75 16.52
C SER A 214 -11.85 13.80 16.32
N SER A 215 -11.53 14.91 15.65
CA SER A 215 -12.55 15.77 15.07
C SER A 215 -13.32 15.05 13.94
N PRO A 216 -14.60 15.38 13.71
CA PRO A 216 -15.41 14.78 12.64
C PRO A 216 -14.96 15.21 11.24
N LEU A 217 -15.11 14.31 10.26
CA LEU A 217 -15.08 14.62 8.83
C LEU A 217 -16.47 14.36 8.22
N GLU A 218 -17.05 15.37 7.57
CA GLU A 218 -18.44 15.34 7.11
C GLU A 218 -18.57 15.08 5.60
N PHE A 219 -19.33 14.05 5.23
CA PHE A 219 -19.78 13.75 3.86
C PHE A 219 -21.31 13.85 3.78
N PRO A 220 -21.94 14.03 2.59
CA PRO A 220 -23.39 14.20 2.49
C PRO A 220 -24.24 13.16 3.26
N GLU A 221 -23.86 11.88 3.19
CA GLU A 221 -24.60 10.76 3.81
C GLU A 221 -23.89 10.12 5.01
N ARG A 222 -22.70 10.61 5.37
CA ARG A 222 -21.84 10.01 6.41
C ARG A 222 -21.08 11.06 7.22
N THR A 223 -20.77 10.73 8.46
CA THR A 223 -19.75 11.45 9.25
C THR A 223 -18.69 10.44 9.67
N VAL A 224 -17.43 10.76 9.46
CA VAL A 224 -16.31 9.87 9.75
C VAL A 224 -15.54 10.39 10.96
N PHE A 225 -15.14 9.47 11.83
CA PHE A 225 -14.26 9.73 12.97
C PHE A 225 -13.11 8.73 12.97
N HIS A 226 -12.00 9.12 13.59
CA HIS A 226 -11.03 8.17 14.12
C HIS A 226 -11.28 7.96 15.61
N ILE A 227 -11.34 6.71 16.06
CA ILE A 227 -11.48 6.35 17.48
C ILE A 227 -10.36 5.42 17.94
N TYR A 228 -9.86 5.62 19.15
CA TYR A 228 -8.79 4.80 19.73
C TYR A 228 -9.34 3.80 20.75
N CYS A 229 -9.48 2.55 20.34
CA CYS A 229 -10.00 1.47 21.18
C CYS A 229 -9.51 0.10 20.68
N SER A 230 -9.80 -0.94 21.45
CA SER A 230 -9.57 -2.34 21.08
C SER A 230 -10.76 -2.93 20.34
N ARG A 231 -10.54 -4.02 19.58
CA ARG A 231 -11.64 -4.74 18.94
C ARG A 231 -12.61 -5.30 19.97
N ASN A 232 -12.09 -5.75 21.11
CA ASN A 232 -12.88 -6.23 22.23
C ASN A 232 -13.84 -5.14 22.74
N GLU A 233 -13.36 -3.91 22.96
CA GLU A 233 -14.22 -2.78 23.37
C GLU A 233 -15.34 -2.47 22.36
N LEU A 234 -15.07 -2.62 21.05
CA LEU A 234 -16.09 -2.52 19.99
C LEU A 234 -17.09 -3.68 20.04
N GLU A 235 -16.61 -4.93 20.16
CA GLU A 235 -17.44 -6.15 20.15
C GLU A 235 -18.30 -6.29 21.41
N THR A 236 -17.82 -5.85 22.57
CA THR A 236 -18.54 -5.92 23.84
C THR A 236 -19.54 -4.78 24.04
N THR A 237 -19.62 -3.83 23.11
CA THR A 237 -20.52 -2.67 23.19
C THR A 237 -21.51 -2.64 22.01
N PRO A 238 -22.63 -3.39 22.08
CA PRO A 238 -23.61 -3.46 21.00
C PRO A 238 -24.15 -2.09 20.55
N ASN A 239 -24.37 -1.17 21.50
CA ASN A 239 -24.88 0.16 21.22
C ASN A 239 -23.93 0.99 20.35
N LEU A 240 -22.62 0.80 20.51
CA LEU A 240 -21.61 1.45 19.68
C LEU A 240 -21.64 0.87 18.26
N LEU A 241 -21.74 -0.44 18.11
CA LEU A 241 -21.87 -1.09 16.80
C LEU A 241 -23.17 -0.70 16.08
N ASN A 242 -24.28 -0.50 16.82
CA ASN A 242 -25.57 -0.11 16.25
C ASN A 242 -25.55 1.24 15.52
N ILE A 243 -24.67 2.17 15.94
CA ILE A 243 -24.53 3.50 15.36
C ILE A 243 -23.55 3.50 14.18
N ILE A 244 -22.67 2.50 14.08
CA ILE A 244 -21.63 2.46 13.05
C ILE A 244 -22.16 1.81 11.77
N ALA A 245 -21.90 2.43 10.62
CA ALA A 245 -22.18 1.86 9.31
C ALA A 245 -21.01 1.06 8.75
N GLU A 246 -19.77 1.54 8.95
CA GLU A 246 -18.56 0.84 8.51
C GLU A 246 -17.39 1.08 9.49
N ILE A 247 -16.51 0.10 9.59
CA ILE A 247 -15.25 0.18 10.32
C ILE A 247 -14.12 -0.13 9.35
N ARG A 248 -13.09 0.70 9.33
CA ARG A 248 -11.90 0.54 8.48
C ARG A 248 -10.63 0.77 9.29
N ARG A 249 -9.49 0.34 8.73
CA ARG A 249 -8.19 0.78 9.24
C ARG A 249 -7.98 2.24 8.80
N PRO A 250 -7.61 3.17 9.70
CA PRO A 250 -7.21 4.50 9.29
C PRO A 250 -6.06 4.39 8.29
N LYS A 251 -6.20 5.07 7.15
CA LYS A 251 -5.10 5.27 6.22
C LYS A 251 -4.27 6.45 6.73
N GLU A 252 -3.48 6.21 7.76
CA GLU A 252 -2.52 7.22 8.22
C GLU A 252 -1.53 7.50 7.07
N THR A 253 -1.44 8.76 6.67
CA THR A 253 -0.43 9.18 5.70
C THR A 253 0.81 9.67 6.43
N THR A 254 1.94 9.67 5.72
CA THR A 254 3.20 10.28 6.14
C THR A 254 3.04 11.67 6.76
N HIS A 255 2.08 12.47 6.29
CA HIS A 255 1.75 13.81 6.78
C HIS A 255 1.47 13.86 8.30
N PHE A 256 0.78 12.86 8.84
CA PHE A 256 0.46 12.79 10.26
C PHE A 256 1.74 12.77 11.10
N PHE A 257 2.71 11.94 10.72
CA PHE A 257 3.96 11.76 11.46
C PHE A 257 4.99 12.88 11.22
N SER A 258 5.06 13.44 10.00
CA SER A 258 5.98 14.54 9.69
C SER A 258 5.64 15.85 10.40
N LYS A 259 4.34 16.10 10.69
CA LYS A 259 3.88 17.31 11.39
C LYS A 259 3.82 17.21 12.90
N MET A 260 4.05 16.02 13.47
CA MET A 260 4.11 15.84 14.92
C MET A 260 5.13 16.76 15.58
N SER A 261 4.83 17.15 16.82
CA SER A 261 5.81 17.82 17.67
C SER A 261 7.01 16.91 17.94
N SER A 262 8.15 17.51 18.27
CA SER A 262 9.37 16.75 18.63
C SER A 262 9.15 15.79 19.80
N ILE A 263 8.23 16.10 20.74
CA ILE A 263 7.91 15.24 21.86
C ILE A 263 7.20 13.97 21.35
N GLU A 264 6.16 14.13 20.54
CA GLU A 264 5.42 13.01 19.97
C GLU A 264 6.31 12.15 19.06
N GLN A 265 7.12 12.76 18.19
CA GLN A 265 8.05 12.01 17.34
C GLN A 265 9.03 11.17 18.16
N ASN A 266 9.51 11.69 19.30
CA ASN A 266 10.40 10.94 20.20
C ASN A 266 9.69 9.74 20.84
N GLU A 267 8.42 9.85 21.21
CA GLU A 267 7.65 8.74 21.74
C GLU A 267 7.46 7.64 20.68
N TRP A 268 7.07 8.03 19.46
CA TRP A 268 6.88 7.12 18.34
C TRP A 268 8.16 6.41 17.91
N ILE A 269 9.27 7.13 17.78
CA ILE A 269 10.52 6.49 17.37
C ILE A 269 11.07 5.59 18.47
N LYS A 270 10.83 5.91 19.75
CA LYS A 270 11.24 5.08 20.88
C LYS A 270 10.43 3.79 20.94
N ASP A 271 9.11 3.86 20.72
CA ASP A 271 8.27 2.67 20.57
C ASP A 271 8.77 1.77 19.44
N LEU A 272 8.97 2.35 18.25
CA LEU A 272 9.48 1.60 17.10
C LEU A 272 10.85 0.99 17.38
N SER A 273 11.75 1.73 18.05
CA SER A 273 13.07 1.26 18.47
C SER A 273 12.98 0.04 19.40
N ASN A 274 12.01 0.02 20.32
CA ASN A 274 11.80 -1.11 21.24
C ASN A 274 11.25 -2.36 20.54
N ARG A 275 10.63 -2.20 19.37
CA ARG A 275 10.10 -3.31 18.55
C ARG A 275 11.12 -3.87 17.56
N LEU A 276 12.31 -3.28 17.46
CA LEU A 276 13.35 -3.77 16.55
C LEU A 276 13.93 -5.09 17.03
N ASN A 277 13.91 -6.08 16.15
CA ASN A 277 14.58 -7.36 16.35
C ASN A 277 15.80 -7.44 15.43
N LYS A 278 16.97 -7.07 15.98
CA LYS A 278 18.24 -7.11 15.26
C LYS A 278 18.84 -8.51 15.24
N SER A 279 19.26 -8.95 14.06
CA SER A 279 20.05 -10.18 13.94
C SER A 279 21.47 -9.95 14.48
N ALA A 280 22.11 -11.02 14.96
CA ALA A 280 23.49 -10.93 15.44
C ALA A 280 24.43 -10.52 14.31
N ASP A 281 25.32 -9.55 14.58
CA ASP A 281 26.35 -9.15 13.64
C ASP A 281 27.40 -10.26 13.51
N ASN A 282 27.56 -10.80 12.31
CA ASN A 282 28.42 -11.93 12.00
C ASN A 282 28.98 -11.76 10.58
N PRO A 283 29.99 -12.55 10.18
CA PRO A 283 30.64 -12.38 8.87
C PRO A 283 29.71 -12.47 7.64
N GLU A 284 28.56 -13.14 7.75
CA GLU A 284 27.58 -13.27 6.67
C GLU A 284 26.51 -12.16 6.68
N THR A 285 26.54 -11.25 7.67
CA THR A 285 25.60 -10.13 7.74
C THR A 285 25.80 -9.20 6.54
N PRO A 286 24.76 -8.96 5.73
CA PRO A 286 24.83 -8.01 4.62
C PRO A 286 24.95 -6.57 5.12
N TYR A 287 25.73 -5.77 4.39
CA TYR A 287 25.81 -4.34 4.55
C TYR A 287 25.34 -3.62 3.29
N ILE A 288 24.50 -2.62 3.49
CA ILE A 288 24.13 -1.65 2.47
C ILE A 288 25.09 -0.46 2.60
N CYS A 289 25.99 -0.33 1.63
CA CYS A 289 26.90 0.80 1.53
C CYS A 289 26.26 1.93 0.70
N LEU A 290 25.81 2.99 1.37
CA LEU A 290 25.24 4.17 0.72
C LEU A 290 26.37 5.05 0.16
N VAL A 291 26.31 5.36 -1.13
CA VAL A 291 27.27 6.24 -1.80
C VAL A 291 26.54 7.56 -2.14
N ASP A 292 26.66 8.56 -1.26
CA ASP A 292 25.85 9.78 -1.30
C ASP A 292 26.52 10.96 -0.55
N GLY A 293 25.76 11.86 0.08
CA GLY A 293 26.24 13.05 0.81
C GLY A 293 26.70 12.83 2.25
N GLY A 294 26.82 11.58 2.70
CA GLY A 294 27.17 11.21 4.07
C GLY A 294 25.94 10.85 4.91
N VAL A 295 26.11 10.27 6.10
CA VAL A 295 24.98 9.88 6.97
C VAL A 295 25.25 10.39 8.37
N ASN A 296 24.28 11.08 8.96
CA ASN A 296 24.39 11.51 10.35
C ASN A 296 24.09 10.34 11.30
N LEU A 297 24.84 10.29 12.40
CA LEU A 297 24.51 9.39 13.50
C LEU A 297 23.12 9.76 14.04
N HIS A 298 22.24 8.76 14.03
CA HIS A 298 20.87 8.87 14.49
C HIS A 298 20.63 7.79 15.53
N PRO A 299 19.98 8.07 16.69
CA PRO A 299 19.75 7.08 17.74
C PRO A 299 19.13 5.77 17.22
N PHE A 300 18.17 5.88 16.31
CA PHE A 300 17.58 4.75 15.59
C PHE A 300 18.56 3.91 14.75
N LEU A 301 19.59 4.52 14.16
CA LEU A 301 20.60 3.85 13.33
C LEU A 301 21.76 3.27 14.15
N GLU A 302 22.03 3.76 15.37
CA GLU A 302 23.15 3.31 16.22
C GLU A 302 23.29 1.77 16.33
N PRO A 303 22.21 0.97 16.42
CA PRO A 303 22.37 -0.48 16.48
C PRO A 303 22.85 -1.12 15.17
N PHE A 304 22.77 -0.41 14.04
CA PHE A 304 22.96 -0.91 12.68
C PHE A 304 24.04 -0.17 11.88
N LEU A 305 24.55 0.95 12.39
CA LEU A 305 25.57 1.79 11.78
C LEU A 305 26.63 2.14 12.83
N ASN A 306 27.86 1.66 12.64
CA ASN A 306 28.98 2.04 13.51
C ASN A 306 29.69 3.27 12.96
N GLU A 307 30.33 4.07 13.83
CA GLU A 307 31.15 5.21 13.38
C GLU A 307 32.28 4.79 12.43
N SER A 308 32.86 3.60 12.61
CA SER A 308 33.89 3.05 11.71
C SER A 308 33.36 2.64 10.34
N ASP A 309 32.04 2.64 10.16
CA ASP A 309 31.35 2.35 8.90
C ASP A 309 30.93 3.66 8.19
N LEU A 310 31.39 4.81 8.68
CA LEU A 310 31.26 6.12 8.03
C LEU A 310 32.56 6.48 7.34
N HIS A 311 32.53 6.61 6.01
CA HIS A 311 33.68 6.91 5.17
C HIS A 311 33.45 8.18 4.34
N THR A 312 34.53 8.74 3.81
CA THR A 312 34.48 9.87 2.87
C THR A 312 35.62 9.74 1.86
N VAL A 313 35.39 10.16 0.61
CA VAL A 313 36.46 10.24 -0.40
C VAL A 313 37.35 11.48 -0.20
N ASN A 314 36.93 12.41 0.67
CA ASN A 314 37.71 13.57 1.04
C ASN A 314 37.52 13.89 2.52
N GLU A 315 38.58 13.66 3.32
CA GLU A 315 38.56 13.87 4.77
C GLU A 315 38.14 15.29 5.18
N ALA A 316 38.40 16.31 4.35
CA ALA A 316 37.98 17.69 4.64
C ALA A 316 36.45 17.89 4.62
N TRP A 317 35.70 17.00 3.96
CA TRP A 317 34.25 17.04 3.92
C TRP A 317 33.60 16.45 5.18
N GLY A 318 34.35 15.68 5.98
CA GLY A 318 33.80 14.87 7.07
C GLY A 318 32.84 13.79 6.56
N TYR A 319 32.02 13.24 7.46
CA TYR A 319 31.09 12.14 7.17
C TYR A 319 29.62 12.54 7.23
N ASN A 320 29.33 13.70 7.80
CA ASN A 320 27.99 14.15 8.11
C ASN A 320 27.21 14.50 6.85
N ASP A 321 25.91 14.19 6.89
CA ASP A 321 24.89 14.63 5.94
C ASP A 321 24.48 16.08 6.24
N GLU A 322 24.72 16.96 5.28
CA GLU A 322 24.42 18.40 5.38
C GLU A 322 23.05 18.76 4.77
N TYR A 323 22.43 17.85 4.02
CA TYR A 323 21.16 18.07 3.31
C TYR A 323 20.02 17.21 3.86
N GLY A 324 20.36 16.10 4.51
CA GLY A 324 19.42 15.11 5.02
C GLY A 324 18.97 14.05 4.02
N HIS A 325 19.46 14.13 2.78
CA HIS A 325 19.10 13.19 1.72
C HIS A 325 19.51 11.77 2.09
N ALA A 326 20.80 11.56 2.35
CA ALA A 326 21.38 10.25 2.59
C ALA A 326 21.00 9.63 3.93
N THR A 327 20.81 10.44 4.97
CA THR A 327 20.28 9.98 6.26
C THR A 327 18.83 9.48 6.10
N GLY A 328 18.03 10.17 5.30
CA GLY A 328 16.70 9.69 4.92
C GLY A 328 16.74 8.39 4.11
N LEU A 329 17.69 8.24 3.17
CA LEU A 329 17.86 6.97 2.45
C LEU A 329 18.33 5.83 3.36
N ALA A 330 19.15 6.10 4.37
CA ALA A 330 19.55 5.11 5.37
C ALA A 330 18.37 4.56 6.16
N GLY A 331 17.41 5.41 6.53
CA GLY A 331 16.15 4.95 7.15
C GLY A 331 15.36 4.01 6.24
N LEU A 332 15.14 4.41 4.98
CA LEU A 332 14.40 3.59 4.00
C LEU A 332 15.13 2.28 3.68
N ALA A 333 16.45 2.32 3.53
CA ALA A 333 17.27 1.15 3.26
C ALA A 333 17.25 0.15 4.44
N LEU A 334 17.02 0.64 5.67
CA LEU A 334 16.98 -0.20 6.86
C LEU A 334 15.61 -0.88 7.06
N ILE A 335 14.51 -0.12 7.02
CA ILE A 335 13.17 -0.64 7.32
C ILE A 335 12.10 -0.36 6.26
N GLY A 336 12.36 0.50 5.28
CA GLY A 336 11.37 0.95 4.30
C GLY A 336 10.60 2.18 4.79
N ASP A 337 9.40 2.41 4.27
CA ASP A 337 8.55 3.53 4.70
C ASP A 337 8.20 3.38 6.19
N PHE A 338 8.56 4.36 7.00
CA PHE A 338 8.33 4.33 8.44
C PHE A 338 6.84 4.32 8.78
N THR A 339 5.99 4.85 7.90
CA THR A 339 4.53 4.88 8.11
C THR A 339 4.00 3.49 8.38
N ASP A 340 4.39 2.51 7.56
CA ASP A 340 3.92 1.12 7.68
C ASP A 340 4.30 0.51 9.04
N HIS A 341 5.44 0.91 9.62
CA HIS A 341 5.91 0.38 10.90
C HIS A 341 5.40 1.15 12.10
N LEU A 342 5.03 2.42 11.93
CA LEU A 342 4.48 3.26 13.01
C LEU A 342 2.99 2.98 13.23
N ILE A 343 2.26 2.63 12.17
CA ILE A 343 0.82 2.31 12.27
C ILE A 343 0.56 0.87 12.75
N HIS A 344 1.62 0.08 12.97
CA HIS A 344 1.54 -1.32 13.38
C HIS A 344 2.46 -1.60 14.57
N ASN A 345 1.99 -2.40 15.54
CA ASN A 345 2.78 -2.78 16.72
C ASN A 345 3.59 -4.08 16.52
N ASN A 346 3.76 -4.52 15.28
CA ASN A 346 4.50 -5.76 14.98
C ASN A 346 6.01 -5.59 15.23
N PRO A 347 6.72 -6.65 15.64
CA PRO A 347 8.18 -6.65 15.67
C PRO A 347 8.77 -6.41 14.28
N VAL A 348 9.78 -5.55 14.18
CA VAL A 348 10.46 -5.25 12.91
C VAL A 348 11.79 -5.98 12.89
N ARG A 349 11.89 -7.04 12.07
CA ARG A 349 13.12 -7.82 11.96
C ARG A 349 14.08 -7.17 10.98
N ILE A 350 15.30 -6.92 11.43
CA ILE A 350 16.39 -6.37 10.62
C ILE A 350 17.55 -7.37 10.61
N ASN A 351 18.01 -7.74 9.42
CA ASN A 351 19.04 -8.75 9.19
C ASN A 351 20.28 -8.22 8.45
N HIS A 352 20.39 -6.91 8.29
CA HIS A 352 21.45 -6.24 7.59
C HIS A 352 21.86 -4.96 8.34
N ARG A 353 22.95 -4.34 7.88
CA ARG A 353 23.57 -3.16 8.49
C ARG A 353 23.80 -2.07 7.45
N ILE A 354 24.07 -0.86 7.91
CA ILE A 354 24.35 0.29 7.05
C ILE A 354 25.84 0.63 7.13
N GLU A 355 26.38 1.04 6.00
CA GLU A 355 27.67 1.70 5.84
C GLU A 355 27.46 2.89 4.90
N SER A 356 28.28 3.94 5.00
CA SER A 356 28.14 5.13 4.16
C SER A 356 29.48 5.61 3.65
N VAL A 357 29.51 6.11 2.42
CA VAL A 357 30.63 6.83 1.85
C VAL A 357 30.16 8.15 1.28
N LYS A 358 30.70 9.26 1.81
CA LYS A 358 30.43 10.61 1.30
C LYS A 358 31.24 10.87 0.03
N ILE A 359 30.53 11.21 -1.06
CA ILE A 359 31.11 11.55 -2.38
C ILE A 359 30.74 12.97 -2.87
N ILE A 360 29.81 13.64 -2.22
CA ILE A 360 29.37 15.02 -2.51
C ILE A 360 29.35 15.85 -1.22
N SER A 361 29.56 17.17 -1.31
CA SER A 361 29.69 18.08 -0.16
C SER A 361 29.27 19.51 -0.53
N GLN A 362 28.71 20.28 0.41
CA GLN A 362 28.41 21.71 0.19
C GLN A 362 29.67 22.56 0.03
N LYS A 363 30.79 22.09 0.58
CA LYS A 363 32.04 22.85 0.67
C LYS A 363 32.73 23.02 -0.68
N GLU A 364 32.43 22.16 -1.64
CA GLU A 364 33.13 22.12 -2.93
C GLU A 364 32.23 21.51 -4.01
N SER A 365 32.15 22.18 -5.18
CA SER A 365 31.52 21.57 -6.35
C SER A 365 32.45 20.53 -6.97
N ASN A 366 31.90 19.37 -7.32
CA ASN A 366 32.63 18.29 -7.98
C ASN A 366 32.91 18.55 -9.48
N ASP A 367 32.64 19.76 -10.00
CA ASP A 367 32.74 20.12 -11.43
C ASP A 367 34.12 19.85 -12.08
N SER A 368 35.18 19.72 -11.28
CA SER A 368 36.54 19.44 -11.76
C SER A 368 36.94 17.96 -11.71
N LYS A 369 36.21 17.10 -11.00
CA LYS A 369 36.54 15.68 -10.81
C LYS A 369 35.69 14.80 -11.72
N LEU A 370 36.32 13.80 -12.34
CA LEU A 370 35.59 12.74 -13.02
C LEU A 370 34.82 11.92 -11.98
N TYR A 371 33.49 11.96 -11.99
CA TYR A 371 32.64 11.18 -11.06
C TYR A 371 32.96 9.68 -11.06
N GLY A 372 33.42 9.13 -12.19
CA GLY A 372 33.92 7.76 -12.26
C GLY A 372 35.09 7.47 -11.30
N ASN A 373 35.96 8.45 -11.01
CA ASN A 373 37.03 8.29 -10.01
C ASN A 373 36.47 8.33 -8.58
N LEU A 374 35.52 9.22 -8.31
CA LEU A 374 34.87 9.32 -7.00
C LEU A 374 34.17 8.00 -6.63
N VAL A 375 33.47 7.38 -7.59
CA VAL A 375 32.84 6.07 -7.37
C VAL A 375 33.88 4.97 -7.12
N ARG A 376 35.00 4.97 -7.86
CA ARG A 376 36.08 3.99 -7.63
C ARG A 376 36.68 4.12 -6.22
N GLU A 377 36.93 5.34 -5.78
CA GLU A 377 37.39 5.62 -4.41
C GLU A 377 36.34 5.19 -3.38
N ALA A 378 35.06 5.49 -3.64
CA ALA A 378 33.97 5.14 -2.75
C ALA A 378 33.75 3.63 -2.60
N ILE A 379 34.10 2.85 -3.62
CA ILE A 379 34.11 1.39 -3.53
C ILE A 379 35.34 0.91 -2.77
N ALA A 380 36.52 1.45 -3.08
CA ALA A 380 37.79 0.97 -2.55
C ALA A 380 37.97 1.22 -1.04
N ILE A 381 37.56 2.39 -0.53
CA ILE A 381 37.74 2.76 0.89
C ILE A 381 37.09 1.73 1.84
N PRO A 382 35.78 1.42 1.74
CA PRO A 382 35.15 0.45 2.63
C PRO A 382 35.64 -1.00 2.40
N GLU A 383 36.16 -1.34 1.22
CA GLU A 383 36.79 -2.64 0.95
C GLU A 383 38.17 -2.78 1.61
N VAL A 384 38.95 -1.70 1.65
CA VAL A 384 40.23 -1.70 2.39
C VAL A 384 39.98 -1.82 3.89
N THR A 385 38.98 -1.11 4.41
CA THR A 385 38.63 -1.17 5.83
C THR A 385 38.07 -2.53 6.24
N ASN A 386 37.19 -3.12 5.43
CA ASN A 386 36.54 -4.41 5.69
C ASN A 386 36.47 -5.27 4.41
N PRO A 387 37.52 -6.03 4.07
CA PRO A 387 37.65 -6.71 2.77
C PRO A 387 36.76 -7.94 2.59
N TYR A 388 36.32 -8.56 3.69
CA TYR A 388 35.51 -9.81 3.65
C TYR A 388 34.03 -9.57 3.91
N ARG A 389 33.60 -8.31 4.09
CA ARG A 389 32.22 -7.96 4.40
C ARG A 389 31.32 -8.21 3.18
N LYS A 390 30.18 -8.87 3.40
CA LYS A 390 29.13 -9.02 2.38
C LYS A 390 28.47 -7.67 2.15
N ARG A 391 28.78 -7.04 1.01
CA ARG A 391 28.37 -5.67 0.73
C ARG A 391 27.61 -5.56 -0.58
N LEU A 392 26.52 -4.80 -0.55
CA LEU A 392 25.91 -4.21 -1.74
C LEU A 392 26.04 -2.68 -1.65
N TYR A 393 26.07 -2.03 -2.79
CA TYR A 393 26.16 -0.58 -2.88
C TYR A 393 24.85 0.01 -3.40
N SER A 394 24.45 1.15 -2.84
CA SER A 394 23.30 1.93 -3.32
C SER A 394 23.72 3.37 -3.51
N MET A 395 23.48 3.91 -4.71
CA MET A 395 23.84 5.28 -5.08
C MET A 395 22.63 6.01 -5.62
N ALA A 396 22.28 7.10 -4.96
CA ALA A 396 21.17 7.97 -5.34
C ALA A 396 21.65 9.33 -5.90
N VAL A 397 22.93 9.39 -6.30
CA VAL A 397 23.54 10.54 -6.97
C VAL A 397 23.56 10.27 -8.48
N ALA A 398 23.01 11.19 -9.25
CA ALA A 398 22.97 11.14 -10.71
C ALA A 398 23.36 12.49 -11.31
N ALA A 399 23.78 12.50 -12.57
CA ALA A 399 24.04 13.72 -13.31
C ALA A 399 22.74 14.51 -13.53
N MET A 400 22.86 15.83 -13.60
CA MET A 400 21.75 16.72 -13.94
C MET A 400 21.63 16.94 -15.46
N ASP A 401 22.59 16.48 -16.27
CA ASP A 401 22.61 16.67 -17.72
C ASP A 401 22.41 15.36 -18.51
N GLY A 402 21.22 15.18 -19.10
CA GLY A 402 20.88 14.05 -19.98
C GLY A 402 21.36 14.25 -21.42
N ARG A 403 22.67 14.42 -21.66
CA ARG A 403 23.19 14.65 -23.04
C ARG A 403 23.56 13.38 -23.78
N ASP A 404 23.73 12.28 -23.07
CA ASP A 404 24.37 11.08 -23.60
C ASP A 404 23.43 10.14 -24.36
N ARG A 405 22.09 10.30 -24.25
CA ARG A 405 21.12 9.49 -25.02
C ARG A 405 21.35 7.98 -24.88
N GLY A 406 21.62 7.53 -23.66
CA GLY A 406 21.94 6.15 -23.30
C GLY A 406 23.34 5.68 -23.68
N ARG A 407 24.18 6.55 -24.27
CA ARG A 407 25.58 6.21 -24.56
C ARG A 407 26.36 6.00 -23.26
N PRO A 408 27.34 5.07 -23.24
CA PRO A 408 28.25 4.95 -22.12
C PRO A 408 29.02 6.25 -21.90
N SER A 409 29.01 6.71 -20.64
CA SER A 409 29.83 7.82 -20.15
C SER A 409 31.08 7.28 -19.46
N SER A 410 32.00 8.15 -19.06
CA SER A 410 33.13 7.75 -18.21
C SER A 410 32.68 7.25 -16.84
N TRP A 411 31.56 7.75 -16.32
CA TRP A 411 31.01 7.37 -15.02
C TRP A 411 30.32 6.01 -15.07
N SER A 412 29.38 5.80 -16.00
CA SER A 412 28.72 4.50 -16.20
C SER A 412 29.71 3.40 -16.59
N ALA A 413 30.72 3.71 -17.42
CA ALA A 413 31.79 2.75 -17.73
C ALA A 413 32.69 2.42 -16.52
N ALA A 414 32.99 3.40 -15.66
CA ALA A 414 33.73 3.15 -14.43
C ALA A 414 32.92 2.27 -13.47
N LEU A 415 31.61 2.51 -13.38
CA LEU A 415 30.70 1.70 -12.60
C LEU A 415 30.63 0.26 -13.14
N ASP A 416 30.44 0.08 -14.45
CA ASP A 416 30.44 -1.25 -15.07
C ASP A 416 31.73 -2.03 -14.81
N ASN A 417 32.89 -1.38 -14.93
CA ASN A 417 34.18 -1.99 -14.64
C ASN A 417 34.32 -2.39 -13.16
N ALA A 418 33.82 -1.57 -12.24
CA ALA A 418 33.90 -1.83 -10.81
C ALA A 418 32.95 -2.95 -10.38
N ILE A 419 31.74 -3.01 -10.97
CA ILE A 419 30.73 -4.03 -10.67
C ILE A 419 31.20 -5.41 -11.08
N CYS A 420 31.72 -5.56 -12.30
CA CYS A 420 32.20 -6.85 -12.77
C CYS A 420 33.61 -7.17 -12.23
N ASP A 421 34.30 -6.22 -11.60
CA ASP A 421 35.68 -6.37 -11.12
C ASP A 421 36.67 -6.73 -12.24
N ASN A 422 36.52 -6.06 -13.39
CA ASN A 422 37.28 -6.32 -14.61
C ASN A 422 38.80 -6.26 -14.39
N LEU A 423 39.27 -5.29 -13.60
CA LEU A 423 40.71 -5.10 -13.33
C LEU A 423 41.35 -6.25 -12.55
N ASN A 424 40.56 -7.07 -11.84
CA ASN A 424 41.04 -8.22 -11.09
C ASN A 424 40.62 -9.55 -11.70
N ASN A 425 40.28 -9.57 -13.00
CA ASN A 425 39.78 -10.76 -13.72
C ASN A 425 38.47 -11.32 -13.13
N PHE A 426 37.51 -10.45 -12.82
CA PHE A 426 36.16 -10.82 -12.40
C PHE A 426 36.09 -11.63 -11.10
N LYS A 427 37.04 -11.43 -10.18
CA LYS A 427 37.17 -12.23 -8.95
C LYS A 427 36.13 -11.86 -7.89
N ASN A 428 35.83 -10.58 -7.75
CA ASN A 428 34.97 -10.03 -6.71
C ASN A 428 33.86 -9.15 -7.32
N PRO A 429 32.89 -9.74 -8.05
CA PRO A 429 31.76 -8.99 -8.57
C PRO A 429 30.95 -8.36 -7.43
N LYS A 430 30.21 -7.30 -7.75
CA LYS A 430 29.48 -6.49 -6.77
C LYS A 430 28.02 -6.34 -7.18
N LEU A 431 27.15 -6.11 -6.20
CA LEU A 431 25.79 -5.64 -6.47
C LEU A 431 25.77 -4.14 -6.27
N PHE A 432 25.34 -3.42 -7.30
CA PHE A 432 25.24 -1.96 -7.28
C PHE A 432 23.87 -1.54 -7.76
N ILE A 433 23.18 -0.78 -6.92
CA ILE A 433 21.83 -0.28 -7.15
C ILE A 433 21.92 1.22 -7.38
N VAL A 434 21.32 1.70 -8.47
CA VAL A 434 21.41 3.10 -8.89
C VAL A 434 20.02 3.64 -9.19
N CYS A 435 19.71 4.85 -8.71
CA CYS A 435 18.47 5.52 -9.06
C CYS A 435 18.45 5.90 -10.55
N ALA A 436 17.29 5.84 -11.19
CA ALA A 436 17.14 6.16 -12.62
C ALA A 436 17.35 7.66 -12.94
N GLY A 437 17.28 8.53 -11.94
CA GLY A 437 17.22 9.98 -12.12
C GLY A 437 15.79 10.49 -12.21
N ASN A 438 15.61 11.77 -11.90
CA ASN A 438 14.29 12.37 -11.74
C ASN A 438 13.99 13.34 -12.87
N ILE A 439 12.73 13.36 -13.30
CA ILE A 439 12.21 14.41 -14.17
C ILE A 439 12.31 15.75 -13.44
N GLU A 440 12.72 16.80 -14.16
CA GLU A 440 12.79 18.15 -13.60
C GLU A 440 11.41 18.60 -13.08
N PRO A 441 11.33 19.13 -11.84
CA PRO A 441 10.06 19.38 -11.17
C PRO A 441 9.36 20.66 -11.65
N THR A 442 8.95 20.69 -12.92
CA THR A 442 8.28 21.82 -13.54
C THR A 442 6.79 21.55 -13.71
N GLN A 443 5.98 22.62 -13.66
CA GLN A 443 4.54 22.56 -13.95
C GLN A 443 4.26 21.95 -15.34
N GLU A 444 5.11 22.24 -16.32
CA GLU A 444 5.02 21.68 -17.68
C GLU A 444 5.24 20.16 -17.68
N ASN A 445 6.25 19.66 -16.99
CA ASN A 445 6.51 18.22 -16.93
C ASN A 445 5.37 17.47 -16.22
N TYR A 446 4.86 18.00 -15.12
CA TYR A 446 3.79 17.35 -14.36
C TYR A 446 2.44 17.40 -15.07
N SER A 447 2.09 18.52 -15.70
CA SER A 447 0.86 18.62 -16.51
C SER A 447 0.88 17.73 -17.76
N ASN A 448 2.07 17.42 -18.30
CA ASN A 448 2.24 16.53 -19.44
C ASN A 448 2.35 15.04 -19.07
N TYR A 449 2.18 14.66 -17.80
CA TYR A 449 2.18 13.25 -17.40
C TYR A 449 1.09 12.44 -18.15
N PRO A 450 1.35 11.20 -18.63
CA PRO A 450 2.61 10.45 -18.52
C PRO A 450 3.59 10.68 -19.69
N ASN A 451 3.30 11.60 -20.63
CA ASN A 451 4.17 11.85 -21.78
C ASN A 451 5.54 12.41 -21.36
N SER A 452 5.60 13.18 -20.26
CA SER A 452 6.87 13.65 -19.70
C SER A 452 7.80 12.50 -19.32
N ASN A 453 7.29 11.38 -18.78
CA ASN A 453 8.11 10.18 -18.53
C ASN A 453 8.74 9.60 -19.79
N GLN A 454 8.10 9.78 -20.95
CA GLN A 454 8.52 9.19 -22.22
C GLN A 454 9.68 9.95 -22.87
N VAL A 455 9.82 11.24 -22.57
CA VAL A 455 10.78 12.14 -23.21
C VAL A 455 11.95 12.50 -22.30
N ASN A 456 11.78 12.37 -20.97
CA ASN A 456 12.83 12.58 -19.99
C ASN A 456 13.62 11.29 -19.80
N GLU A 457 14.88 11.32 -20.20
CA GLU A 457 15.72 10.13 -20.23
C GLU A 457 16.37 9.80 -18.89
N ILE A 458 16.76 8.55 -18.70
CA ILE A 458 17.54 8.11 -17.54
C ILE A 458 18.87 8.85 -17.47
N HIS A 459 19.24 9.24 -16.25
CA HIS A 459 20.43 10.06 -15.99
C HIS A 459 21.68 9.20 -15.84
N ASP A 460 22.82 9.78 -16.17
CA ASP A 460 24.13 9.16 -15.89
C ASP A 460 24.31 8.98 -14.37
N PRO A 461 24.74 7.81 -13.85
CA PRO A 461 25.27 6.63 -14.54
C PRO A 461 24.30 5.45 -14.66
N ALA A 462 22.99 5.67 -14.53
CA ALA A 462 22.00 4.61 -14.49
C ALA A 462 21.80 3.86 -15.82
N GLN A 463 22.44 4.30 -16.91
CA GLN A 463 22.57 3.55 -18.17
C GLN A 463 23.63 2.44 -18.12
N ALA A 464 24.42 2.32 -17.04
CA ALA A 464 25.38 1.24 -16.84
C ALA A 464 24.71 -0.15 -17.00
N TRP A 465 25.40 -1.06 -17.68
CA TRP A 465 24.83 -2.36 -18.06
C TRP A 465 24.73 -3.32 -16.88
N ASN A 466 25.71 -3.29 -15.98
CA ASN A 466 25.83 -4.21 -14.87
C ASN A 466 25.15 -3.71 -13.59
N ALA A 467 24.85 -2.40 -13.50
CA ALA A 467 24.09 -1.84 -12.38
C ALA A 467 22.63 -2.27 -12.44
N LEU A 468 22.01 -2.45 -11.26
CA LEU A 468 20.56 -2.58 -11.13
C LEU A 468 19.96 -1.18 -11.00
N THR A 469 19.38 -0.69 -12.09
CA THR A 469 18.79 0.64 -12.19
C THR A 469 17.35 0.63 -11.74
N VAL A 470 17.00 1.53 -10.83
CA VAL A 470 15.70 1.56 -10.17
C VAL A 470 14.94 2.84 -10.53
N GLY A 471 13.82 2.68 -11.22
CA GLY A 471 12.84 3.75 -11.44
C GLY A 471 11.83 3.82 -10.30
N ALA A 472 10.91 4.79 -10.38
CA ALA A 472 9.88 4.99 -9.37
C ALA A 472 8.49 4.62 -9.92
N CYS A 473 7.75 3.79 -9.21
CA CYS A 473 6.30 3.66 -9.31
C CYS A 473 5.64 4.33 -8.09
N THR A 474 4.30 4.37 -8.04
CA THR A 474 3.63 4.83 -6.83
C THR A 474 2.28 4.20 -6.58
N HIS A 475 2.03 3.89 -5.32
CA HIS A 475 0.77 3.49 -4.73
C HIS A 475 0.18 4.56 -3.82
N LYS A 476 0.94 5.62 -3.52
CA LYS A 476 0.50 6.76 -2.71
C LYS A 476 -0.41 7.66 -3.54
N ILE A 477 -1.69 7.64 -3.20
CA ILE A 477 -2.75 8.36 -3.91
C ILE A 477 -3.70 9.12 -2.98
N THR A 478 -3.42 9.11 -1.68
CA THR A 478 -4.26 9.74 -0.67
C THR A 478 -3.57 11.02 -0.21
N ILE A 479 -4.31 12.13 -0.22
CA ILE A 479 -3.86 13.46 0.19
C ILE A 479 -4.75 13.86 1.35
N ASN A 480 -4.15 14.12 2.52
CA ASN A 480 -4.88 14.34 3.78
C ASN A 480 -4.55 15.69 4.43
N GLU A 481 -3.67 16.49 3.82
CA GLU A 481 -3.28 17.80 4.32
C GLU A 481 -4.47 18.77 4.37
N ALA A 482 -4.54 19.60 5.41
CA ALA A 482 -5.55 20.66 5.47
C ALA A 482 -5.38 21.66 4.31
N GLY A 483 -6.49 22.10 3.71
CA GLY A 483 -6.48 23.03 2.57
C GLY A 483 -6.20 22.38 1.21
N THR A 484 -6.26 21.05 1.12
CA THR A 484 -6.05 20.28 -0.12
C THR A 484 -7.35 19.68 -0.67
N GLU A 485 -8.51 20.29 -0.40
CA GLU A 485 -9.83 19.74 -0.76
C GLU A 485 -10.04 19.57 -2.28
N TYR A 486 -9.25 20.30 -3.08
CA TYR A 486 -9.27 20.25 -4.55
C TYR A 486 -8.07 19.50 -5.15
N CYS A 487 -7.22 18.92 -4.31
CA CYS A 487 -6.01 18.25 -4.74
C CYS A 487 -6.28 16.78 -5.07
N VAL A 488 -5.71 16.32 -6.18
CA VAL A 488 -5.76 14.92 -6.61
C VAL A 488 -4.35 14.44 -6.97
N PRO A 489 -4.04 13.15 -6.79
CA PRO A 489 -2.76 12.60 -7.24
C PRO A 489 -2.67 12.60 -8.77
N VAL A 490 -1.49 12.90 -9.31
CA VAL A 490 -1.22 12.88 -10.76
C VAL A 490 -1.21 11.45 -11.30
N ALA A 491 -0.45 10.55 -10.67
CA ALA A 491 -0.42 9.14 -11.03
C ALA A 491 -1.47 8.33 -10.27
N LYS A 492 -2.01 7.29 -10.91
CA LYS A 492 -2.88 6.31 -10.26
C LYS A 492 -2.04 5.32 -9.45
N SER A 493 -2.65 4.66 -8.47
CA SER A 493 -1.97 3.63 -7.68
C SER A 493 -1.49 2.50 -8.58
N GLY A 494 -0.23 2.12 -8.45
CA GLY A 494 0.48 1.16 -9.29
C GLY A 494 0.95 1.69 -10.64
N SER A 495 0.75 2.97 -10.99
CA SER A 495 1.34 3.55 -12.20
C SER A 495 2.82 3.90 -11.99
N LEU A 496 3.52 4.23 -13.09
CA LEU A 496 4.84 4.86 -13.02
C LEU A 496 4.72 6.22 -12.29
N SER A 497 5.69 6.56 -11.45
CA SER A 497 5.68 7.84 -10.73
C SER A 497 5.90 9.01 -11.70
N PRO A 498 5.25 10.18 -11.50
CA PRO A 498 5.53 11.39 -12.27
C PRO A 498 6.99 11.86 -12.15
N HIS A 499 7.72 11.39 -11.14
CA HIS A 499 9.15 11.70 -10.97
C HIS A 499 10.08 10.85 -11.84
N SER A 500 9.65 9.68 -12.33
CA SER A 500 10.57 8.70 -12.90
C SER A 500 10.97 9.03 -14.33
N SER A 501 12.28 9.11 -14.61
CA SER A 501 12.80 9.09 -15.98
C SER A 501 12.72 7.67 -16.60
N THR A 502 12.85 7.57 -17.92
CA THR A 502 12.76 6.28 -18.66
C THR A 502 13.82 6.16 -19.75
N SER A 503 13.99 4.97 -20.33
CA SER A 503 14.86 4.78 -21.49
C SER A 503 14.12 4.76 -22.83
N LEU A 504 12.86 5.22 -22.89
CA LEU A 504 12.06 5.10 -24.11
C LEU A 504 12.71 5.81 -25.31
N VAL A 505 13.37 6.95 -25.10
CA VAL A 505 14.08 7.66 -26.17
C VAL A 505 15.29 6.88 -26.72
N TRP A 506 15.72 5.82 -26.05
CA TRP A 506 16.75 4.89 -26.52
C TRP A 506 16.17 3.73 -27.34
N MET A 507 14.84 3.67 -27.50
CA MET A 507 14.19 2.62 -28.28
C MET A 507 14.71 2.60 -29.71
N ASN A 508 14.93 1.40 -30.25
CA ASN A 508 15.57 1.15 -31.56
C ASN A 508 17.06 1.52 -31.64
N THR A 509 17.72 1.72 -30.51
CA THR A 509 19.19 1.79 -30.44
C THR A 509 19.76 0.49 -29.86
N GLN A 510 21.08 0.41 -29.71
CA GLN A 510 21.78 -0.72 -29.09
C GLN A 510 21.89 -0.61 -27.57
N TRP A 511 21.36 0.46 -26.97
CA TRP A 511 21.49 0.75 -25.54
C TRP A 511 20.52 -0.09 -24.70
N PRO A 512 20.85 -0.33 -23.42
CA PRO A 512 20.10 -1.27 -22.59
C PRO A 512 18.69 -0.79 -22.28
N TYR A 513 17.80 -1.73 -21.96
CA TYR A 513 16.47 -1.43 -21.44
C TYR A 513 16.58 -1.03 -19.98
N LYS A 514 16.17 0.19 -19.64
CA LYS A 514 16.24 0.77 -18.29
C LYS A 514 14.95 1.55 -17.96
N PRO A 515 14.50 1.66 -16.69
CA PRO A 515 15.10 1.02 -15.52
C PRO A 515 14.98 -0.50 -15.60
N ASP A 516 15.67 -1.24 -14.74
CA ASP A 516 15.51 -2.69 -14.67
C ASP A 516 14.24 -3.06 -13.89
N VAL A 517 13.93 -2.31 -12.83
CA VAL A 517 12.76 -2.50 -11.95
C VAL A 517 12.26 -1.14 -11.44
N VAL A 518 11.06 -1.11 -10.90
CA VAL A 518 10.49 0.07 -10.23
C VAL A 518 10.07 -0.24 -8.80
N PHE A 519 10.18 0.75 -7.91
CA PHE A 519 9.74 0.69 -6.51
C PHE A 519 8.98 1.97 -6.15
N GLU A 520 8.23 1.97 -5.04
CA GLU A 520 7.54 3.16 -4.54
C GLU A 520 8.51 4.35 -4.41
N GLY A 521 8.22 5.42 -5.13
CA GLY A 521 8.95 6.68 -5.08
C GLY A 521 8.03 7.88 -4.90
N GLY A 522 6.78 7.68 -4.49
CA GLY A 522 5.84 8.76 -4.27
C GLY A 522 5.24 9.37 -5.54
N ASN A 523 4.42 10.38 -5.32
CA ASN A 523 3.52 10.97 -6.31
C ASN A 523 3.44 12.49 -6.18
N ILE A 524 2.85 13.14 -7.19
CA ILE A 524 2.64 14.59 -7.23
C ILE A 524 1.16 14.91 -6.99
N SER A 525 0.90 15.99 -6.26
CA SER A 525 -0.42 16.58 -6.11
C SER A 525 -0.72 17.53 -7.25
N HIS A 526 -1.96 17.52 -7.73
CA HIS A 526 -2.51 18.49 -8.68
C HIS A 526 -3.73 19.18 -8.05
N ASP A 527 -3.63 20.49 -7.83
CA ASP A 527 -4.75 21.31 -7.39
C ASP A 527 -5.67 21.59 -8.59
N THR A 528 -6.82 20.94 -8.63
CA THR A 528 -7.78 21.06 -9.74
C THR A 528 -8.51 22.40 -9.80
N LYS A 529 -8.37 23.25 -8.78
CA LYS A 529 -8.98 24.58 -8.71
C LYS A 529 -8.06 25.66 -9.26
N PHE A 530 -6.77 25.61 -8.91
CA PHE A 530 -5.78 26.61 -9.36
C PHE A 530 -4.90 26.11 -10.51
N GLY A 531 -4.83 24.80 -10.74
CA GLY A 531 -4.07 24.18 -11.83
C GLY A 531 -2.60 23.92 -11.49
N ASP A 532 -2.18 24.14 -10.25
CA ASP A 532 -0.80 23.96 -9.80
C ASP A 532 -0.49 22.50 -9.44
N PHE A 533 0.74 22.10 -9.68
CA PHE A 533 1.31 20.80 -9.34
C PHE A 533 2.40 20.95 -8.30
N PHE A 534 2.40 20.14 -7.24
CA PHE A 534 3.39 20.26 -6.17
C PHE A 534 3.59 18.94 -5.40
N ASP A 535 4.76 18.83 -4.77
CA ASP A 535 5.04 17.76 -3.81
C ASP A 535 4.21 17.95 -2.55
N THR A 536 3.66 16.85 -2.02
CA THR A 536 2.96 16.86 -0.74
C THR A 536 3.45 15.72 0.14
N GLU A 537 3.31 15.89 1.46
CA GLU A 537 3.85 14.95 2.43
C GLU A 537 3.18 13.59 2.27
N SER A 538 1.84 13.54 2.18
CA SER A 538 1.02 12.33 2.04
C SER A 538 1.34 11.47 0.82
N LEU A 539 1.95 12.08 -0.20
CA LEU A 539 2.38 11.39 -1.42
C LEU A 539 3.86 11.01 -1.41
N SER A 540 4.58 11.26 -0.32
CA SER A 540 5.99 10.91 -0.11
C SER A 540 6.15 9.74 0.86
N LEU A 541 7.37 9.25 1.07
CA LEU A 541 7.70 8.20 2.04
C LEU A 541 8.25 8.82 3.33
N LEU A 542 7.87 8.27 4.49
CA LEU A 542 8.37 8.74 5.79
C LEU A 542 9.69 8.04 6.12
N THR A 543 10.67 8.79 6.60
CA THR A 543 12.00 8.29 6.97
C THR A 543 12.67 9.13 8.04
N LEU A 544 13.93 8.84 8.36
CA LEU A 544 14.73 9.53 9.38
C LEU A 544 15.17 10.92 8.94
N ASN A 545 15.06 11.88 9.87
CA ASN A 545 15.62 13.22 9.72
C ASN A 545 17.12 13.21 10.04
N HIS A 546 17.88 14.16 9.49
CA HIS A 546 19.32 14.29 9.76
C HIS A 546 19.66 15.13 11.00
N GLU A 547 18.66 15.73 11.66
CA GLU A 547 18.82 16.57 12.84
C GLU A 547 18.15 15.98 14.12
N PRO A 548 18.41 14.71 14.52
CA PRO A 548 17.78 14.12 15.70
C PRO A 548 18.11 14.86 17.01
N HIS A 549 19.26 15.54 17.06
CA HIS A 549 19.75 16.27 18.22
C HIS A 549 18.90 17.50 18.59
N ILE A 550 18.11 18.05 17.66
CA ILE A 550 17.11 19.09 17.95
C ILE A 550 15.69 18.52 18.11
N GLY A 551 15.56 17.19 18.21
CA GLY A 551 14.30 16.49 18.43
C GLY A 551 13.45 16.27 17.18
N LYS A 552 14.00 16.49 15.97
CA LYS A 552 13.35 16.09 14.72
C LYS A 552 13.82 14.70 14.34
N ASN A 553 12.93 13.72 14.43
CA ASN A 553 13.25 12.32 14.15
C ASN A 553 12.81 11.88 12.77
N PHE A 554 11.69 12.44 12.27
CA PHE A 554 11.14 12.06 10.98
C PHE A 554 11.24 13.19 9.96
N THR A 555 11.34 12.78 8.70
CA THR A 555 11.24 13.62 7.51
C THR A 555 10.58 12.81 6.40
N ILE A 556 10.32 13.45 5.26
CA ILE A 556 9.86 12.77 4.05
C ILE A 556 10.98 12.67 3.00
N THR A 557 10.88 11.67 2.14
CA THR A 557 11.67 11.55 0.91
C THR A 557 10.84 10.89 -0.18
N SER A 558 11.21 11.07 -1.44
CA SER A 558 10.45 10.58 -2.59
C SER A 558 11.38 10.36 -3.79
N GLN A 559 10.80 10.19 -4.96
CA GLN A 559 11.45 10.05 -6.27
C GLN A 559 12.30 8.78 -6.39
N THR A 560 13.16 8.72 -7.42
CA THR A 560 13.94 7.51 -7.71
C THR A 560 15.01 7.19 -6.68
N SER A 561 15.43 8.17 -5.87
CA SER A 561 16.34 7.96 -4.74
C SER A 561 15.68 7.11 -3.65
N ALA A 562 14.47 7.45 -3.23
CA ALA A 562 13.69 6.65 -2.29
C ALA A 562 13.44 5.22 -2.81
N ALA A 563 13.04 5.10 -4.08
CA ALA A 563 12.83 3.81 -4.74
C ALA A 563 14.11 2.95 -4.73
N SER A 564 15.28 3.55 -5.00
CA SER A 564 16.57 2.84 -4.96
C SER A 564 16.94 2.34 -3.56
N ALA A 565 16.62 3.09 -2.50
CA ALA A 565 16.83 2.66 -1.12
C ALA A 565 15.94 1.47 -0.73
N LEU A 566 14.68 1.46 -1.18
CA LEU A 566 13.79 0.29 -0.98
C LEU A 566 14.30 -0.96 -1.72
N CYS A 567 14.83 -0.78 -2.93
CA CYS A 567 15.47 -1.87 -3.66
C CYS A 567 16.71 -2.39 -2.92
N ALA A 568 17.53 -1.49 -2.34
CA ALA A 568 18.69 -1.85 -1.53
C ALA A 568 18.31 -2.64 -0.27
N LYS A 569 17.23 -2.25 0.41
CA LYS A 569 16.64 -3.01 1.51
C LYS A 569 16.28 -4.42 1.06
N MET A 570 15.51 -4.56 -0.03
CA MET A 570 15.10 -5.86 -0.55
C MET A 570 16.31 -6.74 -0.91
N ALA A 571 17.32 -6.15 -1.56
CA ALA A 571 18.56 -6.85 -1.90
C ALA A 571 19.30 -7.36 -0.66
N ALA A 572 19.40 -6.55 0.39
CA ALA A 572 20.02 -6.95 1.66
C ALA A 572 19.23 -8.07 2.36
N GLU A 573 17.89 -8.00 2.33
CA GLU A 573 17.03 -9.05 2.88
C GLU A 573 17.25 -10.39 2.17
N ILE A 574 17.34 -10.38 0.83
CA ILE A 574 17.64 -11.57 0.02
C ILE A 574 19.07 -12.06 0.31
N MET A 575 20.07 -11.18 0.38
CA MET A 575 21.45 -11.56 0.73
C MET A 575 21.53 -12.19 2.13
N GLY A 576 20.79 -11.66 3.11
CA GLY A 576 20.76 -12.21 4.46
C GLY A 576 20.05 -13.57 4.52
N GLN A 577 19.12 -13.83 3.60
CA GLN A 577 18.48 -15.14 3.46
C GLN A 577 19.36 -16.15 2.69
N TYR A 578 20.14 -15.69 1.71
CA TYR A 578 21.02 -16.51 0.87
C TYR A 578 22.46 -15.95 0.84
N PRO A 579 23.22 -16.07 1.93
CA PRO A 579 24.54 -15.41 2.06
C PRO A 579 25.61 -15.90 1.07
N ASN A 580 25.39 -17.09 0.49
CA ASN A 580 26.28 -17.71 -0.50
C ASN A 580 25.92 -17.39 -1.96
N TYR A 581 24.83 -16.67 -2.21
CA TYR A 581 24.44 -16.32 -3.58
C TYR A 581 25.33 -15.21 -4.14
N TRP A 582 25.60 -15.33 -5.44
CA TRP A 582 26.41 -14.35 -6.15
C TRP A 582 25.61 -13.05 -6.33
N PRO A 583 26.26 -11.89 -6.39
CA PRO A 583 25.60 -10.61 -6.64
C PRO A 583 24.64 -10.63 -7.84
N GLU A 584 25.02 -11.29 -8.94
CA GLU A 584 24.20 -11.43 -10.14
C GLU A 584 22.98 -12.32 -9.90
N THR A 585 23.08 -13.30 -9.01
CA THR A 585 21.93 -14.12 -8.60
C THR A 585 20.93 -13.30 -7.80
N ILE A 586 21.41 -12.45 -6.86
CA ILE A 586 20.56 -11.53 -6.11
C ILE A 586 19.85 -10.56 -7.07
N ARG A 587 20.59 -9.95 -8.00
CA ARG A 587 20.03 -9.09 -9.06
C ARG A 587 18.96 -9.83 -9.87
N ALA A 588 19.26 -11.06 -10.30
CA ALA A 588 18.32 -11.87 -11.07
C ALA A 588 17.05 -12.18 -10.27
N LEU A 589 17.15 -12.53 -8.99
CA LEU A 589 15.99 -12.80 -8.14
C LEU A 589 15.08 -11.57 -8.03
N ILE A 590 15.64 -10.38 -7.83
CA ILE A 590 14.87 -9.12 -7.79
C ILE A 590 14.12 -8.93 -9.11
N VAL A 591 14.84 -8.97 -10.24
CA VAL A 591 14.26 -8.77 -11.58
C VAL A 591 13.20 -9.83 -11.92
N HIS A 592 13.46 -11.09 -11.63
CA HIS A 592 12.52 -12.18 -11.92
C HIS A 592 11.29 -12.17 -11.02
N SER A 593 11.39 -11.62 -9.81
CA SER A 593 10.24 -11.43 -8.91
C SER A 593 9.34 -10.26 -9.30
N ALA A 594 9.75 -9.45 -10.28
CA ALA A 594 9.03 -8.27 -10.71
C ALA A 594 7.82 -8.60 -11.60
N GLU A 595 6.73 -7.87 -11.37
CA GLU A 595 5.54 -7.93 -12.19
C GLU A 595 5.06 -6.53 -12.56
N TRP A 596 4.59 -6.35 -13.79
CA TRP A 596 3.89 -5.13 -14.17
C TRP A 596 2.50 -5.10 -13.54
N THR A 597 2.19 -4.00 -12.86
CA THR A 597 0.84 -3.75 -12.36
C THR A 597 -0.14 -3.59 -13.53
N GLU A 598 -1.43 -3.69 -13.22
CA GLU A 598 -2.47 -3.46 -14.22
C GLU A 598 -2.48 -2.02 -14.76
N ASN A 599 -2.07 -1.03 -13.95
CA ASN A 599 -2.01 0.35 -14.43
C ASN A 599 -0.77 0.60 -15.28
N MET A 600 0.40 0.03 -14.98
CA MET A 600 1.57 0.08 -15.88
C MET A 600 1.24 -0.49 -17.26
N LYS A 601 0.53 -1.63 -17.31
CA LYS A 601 0.07 -2.23 -18.57
C LYS A 601 -0.91 -1.30 -19.27
N LYS A 602 -1.91 -0.74 -18.58
CA LYS A 602 -2.88 0.18 -19.21
C LYS A 602 -2.23 1.45 -19.75
N ASP A 603 -1.22 1.96 -19.05
CA ASP A 603 -0.57 3.23 -19.39
C ASP A 603 0.36 3.07 -20.60
N PHE A 604 1.06 1.93 -20.75
CA PHE A 604 2.11 1.77 -21.76
C PHE A 604 1.99 0.55 -22.69
N LEU A 605 1.13 -0.43 -22.39
CA LEU A 605 0.87 -1.58 -23.27
C LEU A 605 -0.25 -1.23 -24.25
N GLY A 606 0.07 -1.21 -25.55
CA GLY A 606 -0.90 -0.99 -26.61
C GLY A 606 -2.00 -2.06 -26.65
N SER A 607 -3.18 -1.70 -27.18
CA SER A 607 -4.39 -2.54 -27.24
C SER A 607 -4.20 -3.88 -27.97
N ASP A 608 -3.22 -3.95 -28.87
CA ASP A 608 -3.00 -5.09 -29.76
C ASP A 608 -2.01 -6.11 -29.16
N GLY A 609 -1.34 -5.78 -28.05
CA GLY A 609 -0.37 -6.65 -27.38
C GLY A 609 0.80 -7.08 -28.28
N LYS A 610 1.28 -6.21 -29.17
CA LYS A 610 2.38 -6.55 -30.08
C LYS A 610 3.70 -6.62 -29.32
N LYS A 611 4.67 -7.36 -29.84
CA LYS A 611 6.03 -7.45 -29.26
C LYS A 611 6.65 -6.06 -29.01
N SER A 612 6.43 -5.11 -29.92
CA SER A 612 6.89 -3.73 -29.78
C SER A 612 6.29 -3.00 -28.57
N ASP A 613 5.07 -3.34 -28.16
CA ASP A 613 4.39 -2.72 -27.02
C ASP A 613 5.00 -3.21 -25.70
N TYR A 614 5.40 -4.48 -25.63
CA TYR A 614 6.16 -5.00 -24.49
C TYR A 614 7.57 -4.39 -24.40
N VAL A 615 8.22 -4.12 -25.54
CA VAL A 615 9.50 -3.40 -25.55
C VAL A 615 9.34 -1.98 -25.01
N LYS A 616 8.26 -1.27 -25.39
CA LYS A 616 7.94 0.03 -24.79
C LYS A 616 7.73 -0.09 -23.28
N LEU A 617 6.94 -1.07 -22.83
CA LEU A 617 6.69 -1.28 -21.40
C LEU A 617 7.99 -1.53 -20.62
N LEU A 618 8.92 -2.33 -21.16
CA LEU A 618 10.27 -2.51 -20.59
C LEU A 618 11.06 -1.20 -20.49
N HIS A 619 11.01 -0.36 -21.51
CA HIS A 619 11.70 0.94 -21.48
C HIS A 619 11.11 1.93 -20.46
N HIS A 620 9.84 1.77 -20.04
CA HIS A 620 9.21 2.64 -19.02
C HIS A 620 9.37 2.09 -17.62
N CYS A 621 9.02 0.82 -17.42
CA CYS A 621 8.83 0.23 -16.09
C CYS A 621 9.84 -0.88 -15.78
N GLY A 622 10.81 -1.13 -16.67
CA GLY A 622 11.66 -2.31 -16.57
C GLY A 622 10.82 -3.59 -16.58
N TYR A 623 11.19 -4.54 -15.73
CA TYR A 623 10.43 -5.77 -15.51
C TYR A 623 9.23 -5.59 -14.56
N GLY A 624 8.99 -4.37 -14.07
CA GLY A 624 7.89 -4.04 -13.17
C GLY A 624 8.33 -3.90 -11.71
N GLU A 625 7.37 -4.11 -10.81
CA GLU A 625 7.56 -3.97 -9.36
C GLU A 625 7.89 -5.33 -8.72
N PRO A 626 9.06 -5.49 -8.07
CA PRO A 626 9.45 -6.72 -7.38
C PRO A 626 8.57 -7.05 -6.17
N ASN A 627 8.26 -8.33 -5.99
CA ASN A 627 7.53 -8.84 -4.82
C ASN A 627 8.25 -10.02 -4.16
N LEU A 628 8.70 -9.83 -2.90
CA LEU A 628 9.40 -10.87 -2.14
C LEU A 628 8.58 -12.16 -1.98
N ASN A 629 7.24 -12.09 -1.96
CA ASN A 629 6.40 -13.29 -1.83
C ASN A 629 6.54 -14.21 -3.05
N ASN A 630 6.78 -13.64 -4.23
CA ASN A 630 6.98 -14.39 -5.47
C ASN A 630 8.31 -15.17 -5.49
N LEU A 631 9.28 -14.81 -4.65
CA LEU A 631 10.52 -15.58 -4.51
C LEU A 631 10.28 -16.95 -3.87
N SER A 632 9.23 -17.09 -3.06
CA SER A 632 8.91 -18.37 -2.42
C SER A 632 8.32 -19.39 -3.40
N SER A 633 7.56 -18.93 -4.41
CA SER A 633 6.97 -19.79 -5.45
C SER A 633 7.99 -20.22 -6.52
N MET A 634 9.06 -19.45 -6.73
CA MET A 634 10.19 -19.81 -7.60
C MET A 634 11.04 -20.97 -7.05
N LYS A 635 10.86 -21.36 -5.78
CA LYS A 635 11.58 -22.49 -5.15
C LYS A 635 10.96 -23.85 -5.44
N SER A 636 9.72 -23.88 -5.94
CA SER A 636 8.93 -25.11 -6.17
C SER A 636 9.07 -25.69 -7.59
N THR A 637 10.01 -25.19 -8.38
CA THR A 637 10.40 -25.72 -9.70
C THR A 637 11.86 -26.14 -9.66
#